data_AF-A0A938GKI4-F1
#
_entry.id   AF-A0A938GKI4-F1
#
_cell.length_a   1.000
_cell.length_b   1.000
_cell.length_c   1.000
_cell.angle_alpha   90.00
_cell.angle_beta   90.00
_cell.angle_gamma   90.00
#
_symmetry.space_group_name_H-M   'P 1'
#
loop_
_entity.id
_entity.type
_entity.pdbx_description
1 polymer ?
#
loop_
_entity_poly.entity_id
_entity_poly.type
_entity_poly.pdbx_seq_one_letter_code
_entity_poly.pdbx_strand_id
1 'polypeptide(L)' 'MGATAEALEDARRVVGEFVEHYNTVRLHSALGYVTPKDRLEGRHAQIYATRDRKLEAAREARRQRRANPEFSL' A
#
# COMPACT_ATOMS: atom_id res chain seq x y z
N MET A 1 19.22 31.99 -21.33
CA MET A 1 20.01 31.26 -20.33
C MET A 1 19.51 29.82 -20.32
N GLY A 2 20.30 28.87 -20.85
CA GLY A 2 19.96 27.45 -20.80
C GLY A 2 20.21 26.87 -19.40
N ALA A 3 19.55 25.76 -19.07
CA ALA A 3 19.81 25.05 -17.82
C ALA A 3 21.29 24.62 -17.77
N THR A 4 21.95 24.91 -16.65
CA THR A 4 23.33 24.46 -16.41
C THR A 4 23.36 22.94 -16.22
N ALA A 5 24.53 22.32 -16.41
CA ALA A 5 24.69 20.87 -16.21
C ALA A 5 24.29 20.45 -14.78
N GLU A 6 24.69 21.24 -13.78
CA GLU A 6 24.34 21.04 -12.36
C GLU A 6 22.81 21.07 -12.13
N ALA A 7 22.11 22.04 -12.72
CA ALA A 7 20.64 22.13 -12.60
C ALA A 7 19.94 20.93 -13.26
N LEU A 8 20.49 20.37 -14.33
CA LEU A 8 19.95 19.18 -14.98
C LEU A 8 20.18 17.92 -14.13
N GLU A 9 21.36 17.78 -13.52
CA GLU A 9 21.68 16.66 -12.64
C GLU A 9 20.80 16.68 -11.38
N ASP A 10 20.63 17.84 -10.76
CA ASP A 10 19.73 18.00 -9.61
C ASP A 10 18.28 17.68 -9.98
N ALA A 11 17.80 18.14 -11.13
CA ALA A 11 16.46 17.80 -11.60
C ALA A 11 16.28 16.29 -11.79
N ARG A 12 17.28 15.60 -12.38
CA ARG A 12 17.26 14.14 -12.55
C ARG A 12 17.23 13.43 -11.20
N ARG A 13 18.00 13.89 -10.22
CA ARG A 13 18.02 13.33 -8.88
C ARG A 13 16.66 13.43 -8.21
N VAL A 14 16.07 14.62 -8.18
CA VAL A 14 14.76 14.86 -7.55
C VAL A 14 13.66 14.04 -8.21
N VAL A 15 13.63 14.00 -9.55
CA VAL A 15 12.64 13.19 -10.28
C VAL A 15 12.86 11.71 -10.04
N GLY A 16 14.12 11.24 -10.02
CA GLY A 16 14.46 9.85 -9.72
C GLY A 16 13.97 9.42 -8.34
N GLU A 17 14.20 10.24 -7.31
CA GLU A 17 13.73 10.01 -5.95
C GLU A 17 12.20 9.92 -5.88
N PHE A 18 11.49 10.82 -6.58
CA PHE A 18 10.04 10.80 -6.67
C PHE A 18 9.52 9.52 -7.35
N VAL A 19 10.11 9.14 -8.48
CA VAL A 19 9.70 7.96 -9.26
C VAL A 19 9.90 6.68 -8.44
N GLU A 20 11.04 6.55 -7.75
CA GLU A 20 11.32 5.42 -6.87
C GLU A 20 10.26 5.34 -5.76
N HIS A 21 10.05 6.43 -5.03
CA HIS A 21 9.04 6.48 -3.96
C HIS A 21 7.63 6.15 -4.45
N TYR A 22 7.22 6.74 -5.57
CA TYR A 22 5.89 6.51 -6.16
C TYR A 22 5.67 5.04 -6.51
N ASN A 23 6.70 4.38 -7.08
CA ASN A 23 6.59 3.00 -7.54
C ASN A 23 6.70 1.97 -6.42
N THR A 24 7.52 2.23 -5.40
CA THR A 24 7.92 1.20 -4.42
C THR A 24 7.40 1.42 -3.01
N VAL A 25 6.93 2.63 -2.67
CA VAL A 25 6.47 2.97 -1.31
C VAL A 25 5.01 3.41 -1.30
N ARG A 26 4.58 4.29 -2.21
CA ARG A 26 3.24 4.87 -2.20
C ARG A 26 2.15 3.83 -2.49
N LEU A 27 1.20 3.66 -1.56
CA LEU A 27 0.01 2.83 -1.77
C LEU A 27 -1.05 3.60 -2.56
N HIS A 28 -1.60 2.99 -3.61
CA HIS A 28 -2.55 3.65 -4.51
C HIS A 28 -3.98 3.11 -4.34
N SER A 29 -4.97 3.97 -4.08
CA SER A 29 -6.38 3.57 -3.88
C SER A 29 -6.97 2.86 -5.11
N ALA A 30 -6.72 3.39 -6.32
CA ALA A 30 -7.11 2.73 -7.58
C ALA A 30 -6.49 1.34 -7.78
N LEU A 31 -5.39 1.02 -7.09
CA LEU A 31 -4.75 -0.30 -7.08
C LEU A 31 -5.14 -1.10 -5.83
N GLY A 32 -6.21 -0.76 -5.12
CA GLY A 32 -6.60 -1.45 -3.89
C GLY A 32 -5.57 -1.29 -2.76
N TYR A 33 -4.93 -0.13 -2.67
CA TYR A 33 -3.88 0.18 -1.70
C TYR A 33 -2.70 -0.81 -1.76
N VAL A 34 -2.19 -1.08 -2.96
CA VAL A 34 -0.86 -1.67 -3.17
C VAL A 34 0.05 -0.69 -3.91
N THR A 35 1.35 -0.95 -3.91
CA THR A 35 2.30 -0.15 -4.69
C THR A 35 2.18 -0.47 -6.18
N PRO A 36 2.54 0.46 -7.09
CA PRO A 36 2.64 0.16 -8.51
C PRO A 36 3.56 -1.04 -8.80
N LYS A 37 4.70 -1.15 -8.10
CA LYS A 37 5.62 -2.29 -8.25
C LYS A 37 4.97 -3.63 -7.88
N ASP A 38 4.26 -3.71 -6.75
CA ASP A 38 3.53 -4.93 -6.35
C ASP A 38 2.43 -5.31 -7.35
N ARG A 39 1.83 -4.32 -8.00
CA ARG A 39 0.84 -4.56 -9.04
C ARG A 39 1.51 -5.14 -10.29
N LEU A 40 2.60 -4.51 -10.75
CA LEU A 40 3.36 -4.92 -11.92
C LEU A 40 3.94 -6.34 -11.77
N GLU A 41 4.46 -6.66 -10.58
CA GLU A 41 5.01 -7.98 -10.26
C GLU A 41 3.93 -9.03 -9.92
N GLY A 42 2.64 -8.69 -9.98
CA GLY A 42 1.54 -9.62 -9.69
C GLY A 42 1.35 -9.97 -8.20
N ARG A 43 2.17 -9.43 -7.29
CA ARG A 43 2.11 -9.73 -5.84
C ARG A 43 0.82 -9.26 -5.15
N HIS A 44 0.10 -8.31 -5.77
CA HIS A 44 -1.16 -7.78 -5.27
C HIS A 44 -2.20 -8.86 -4.92
N ALA A 45 -2.27 -9.96 -5.67
CA ALA A 45 -3.21 -11.05 -5.40
C ALA A 45 -2.98 -11.70 -4.02
N GLN A 46 -1.72 -11.98 -3.69
CA GLN A 46 -1.35 -12.56 -2.39
C GLN A 46 -1.57 -11.55 -1.25
N ILE A 47 -1.33 -10.26 -1.51
CA ILE A 47 -1.59 -9.19 -0.54
C ILE A 47 -3.09 -9.12 -0.21
N TYR A 48 -3.96 -9.14 -1.23
CA TYR A 48 -5.41 -9.13 -1.02
C TYR A 48 -5.88 -10.37 -0.26
N ALA A 49 -5.47 -11.57 -0.68
CA ALA A 49 -5.82 -12.82 0.01
C ALA A 49 -5.37 -12.82 1.48
N THR A 50 -4.23 -12.19 1.80
CA THR A 50 -3.76 -12.06 3.18
C THR A 50 -4.59 -11.06 3.98
N ARG A 51 -4.99 -9.93 3.38
CA ARG A 51 -5.87 -8.93 4.01
C ARG A 51 -7.24 -9.52 4.29
N ASP A 52 -7.83 -10.22 3.34
CA ASP A 52 -9.15 -10.82 3.47
C ASP A 52 -9.19 -11.85 4.61
N ARG A 53 -8.19 -12.74 4.69
CA ARG A 53 -8.06 -13.68 5.81
C ARG A 53 -8.02 -12.99 7.17
N LYS A 54 -7.24 -11.91 7.29
CA LYS A 54 -7.16 -11.13 8.55
C LYS A 54 -8.49 -10.47 8.89
N LEU A 55 -9.19 -9.92 7.89
CA LEU A 55 -10.49 -9.29 8.09
C LEU A 55 -11.55 -10.31 8.50
N GLU A 56 -11.58 -11.48 7.89
CA GLU A 56 -12.50 -12.56 8.26
C GLU A 56 -12.25 -13.06 9.69
N ALA A 57 -10.98 -13.30 10.07
CA ALA A 57 -10.64 -13.68 11.44
C ALA A 57 -11.11 -12.62 12.45
N ALA A 58 -10.90 -11.34 12.14
CA ALA A 58 -11.37 -10.25 13.00
C ALA A 58 -12.90 -10.15 13.05
N ARG A 59 -13.62 -10.44 11.95
CA ARG A 59 -15.08 -10.51 11.93
C ARG A 59 -15.58 -11.62 12.85
N GLU A 60 -15.00 -12.80 12.78
CA GLU A 60 -15.34 -13.94 13.65
C GLU A 60 -15.09 -13.62 15.12
N ALA A 61 -13.93 -13.09 15.46
CA ALA A 61 -13.62 -12.68 16.84
C ALA A 61 -14.62 -11.65 17.39
N ARG A 62 -15.09 -10.72 16.55
CA ARG A 62 -16.13 -9.76 16.94
C ARG A 62 -17.50 -10.42 17.12
N ARG A 63 -17.87 -11.40 16.27
CA ARG A 63 -19.11 -12.17 16.42
C ARG A 63 -19.14 -12.91 17.76
N GLN A 64 -18.07 -13.65 18.06
CA GLN A 64 -17.93 -14.40 19.31
C GLN A 64 -18.01 -13.49 20.54
N ARG A 65 -17.33 -12.34 20.51
CA ARG A 65 -17.38 -11.39 21.62
C ARG A 65 -18.77 -10.83 21.88
N ARG A 66 -19.54 -10.54 20.82
CA ARG A 66 -20.93 -10.07 20.94
C ARG A 66 -21.89 -11.15 21.42
N ALA A 67 -21.61 -12.42 21.08
CA ALA A 67 -22.42 -13.55 21.52
C ALA A 67 -22.11 -14.00 22.96
N ASN A 68 -20.98 -13.56 23.53
CA ASN A 68 -20.61 -13.88 24.90
C ASN A 68 -21.44 -13.05 25.90
N PRO A 69 -22.29 -13.67 26.75
CA PRO A 69 -23.12 -12.97 27.71
C PRO A 69 -22.32 -12.12 28.71
N GLU A 70 -21.07 -12.48 29.01
CA GLU A 70 -20.22 -11.70 29.92
C GLU A 70 -19.87 -10.30 29.40
N PHE A 71 -19.98 -10.08 28.08
CA PHE A 71 -19.71 -8.79 27.45
C PHE A 71 -20.99 -8.09 26.96
N SER A 72 -22.16 -8.64 27.28
CA SER A 72 -23.47 -8.06 26.97
C SER A 72 -24.00 -7.31 28.20
N LEU A 73 -23.37 -6.17 28.52
CA LEU A 73 -23.91 -5.17 29.45
C LEU A 73 -24.91 -4.25 28.74
#